data_AF-A0A6N9PSX2-F1
#
_entry.id   AF-A0A6N9PSX2-F1
#
_cell.length_a   1.000
_cell.length_b   1.000
_cell.length_c   1.000
_cell.angle_alpha   90.00
_cell.angle_beta   90.00
_cell.angle_gamma   90.00
#
_symmetry.space_group_name_H-M   'P 1'
#
loop_
_entity.id
_entity.type
_entity.pdbx_description
1 polymer ?
#
loop_
_entity_poly.entity_id
_entity_poly.type
_entity_poly.pdbx_seq_one_letter_code
_entity_poly.pdbx_strand_id
1 'polypeptide(L)'
;MMKKVYICAPLGGDVAGNLEKAKRYSEYALRCGAAPVTPHFYAMCLNDSIPKEREMGIAAGLSLLWFCDEVWVFGDETTEGMAQEIKLAHNLNIKVRIIKEHEIKKVIGDVLA
;
A
#
# COMPACT_ATOMS: atom_id res chain seq x y z
N MET A 1 3.45 -5.21 20.87
CA MET A 1 3.71 -5.71 19.50
C MET A 1 3.20 -4.66 18.50
N MET A 2 3.89 -4.42 17.39
CA MET A 2 3.47 -3.43 16.38
C MET A 2 2.23 -3.92 15.62
N LYS A 3 1.33 -3.01 15.23
CA LYS A 3 0.19 -3.34 14.35
C LYS A 3 0.68 -3.62 12.94
N LYS A 4 0.20 -4.68 12.32
CA LYS A 4 0.44 -5.03 10.91
C LYS A 4 -0.50 -4.19 10.06
N VAL A 5 0.06 -3.39 9.15
CA VAL A 5 -0.74 -2.48 8.32
C VAL A 5 -0.47 -2.77 6.86
N TYR A 6 -1.52 -2.99 6.09
CA TYR A 6 -1.39 -3.16 4.65
C TYR A 6 -1.33 -1.79 3.97
N ILE A 7 -0.34 -1.57 3.11
CA ILE A 7 -0.21 -0.34 2.33
C ILE A 7 -1.01 -0.47 1.03
N CYS A 8 -2.12 0.27 0.94
CA CYS A 8 -2.97 0.38 -0.24
C CYS A 8 -2.71 1.72 -0.94
N ALA A 9 -2.16 1.69 -2.15
CA ALA A 9 -1.81 2.89 -2.92
C ALA A 9 -1.76 2.57 -4.43
N PRO A 10 -1.78 3.56 -5.32
CA PRO A 10 -1.58 3.33 -6.76
C PRO A 10 -0.24 2.64 -7.05
N LEU A 11 -0.22 1.76 -8.05
CA LEU A 11 1.00 1.12 -8.57
C LEU A 11 1.08 1.21 -10.09
N GLY A 12 0.05 0.75 -10.79
CA GLY A 12 0.00 0.73 -12.25
C GLY A 12 0.15 2.11 -12.90
N GLY A 13 0.60 2.14 -14.16
CA GLY A 13 0.98 3.38 -14.84
C GLY A 13 2.44 3.72 -14.59
N ASP A 14 2.71 4.74 -13.77
CA ASP A 14 4.07 5.14 -13.36
C ASP A 14 4.60 4.23 -12.23
N VAL A 15 5.00 3.01 -12.59
CA VAL A 15 5.50 2.01 -11.62
C VAL A 15 6.71 2.53 -10.84
N ALA A 16 7.65 3.21 -11.50
CA ALA A 16 8.86 3.72 -10.85
C ALA A 16 8.54 4.81 -9.81
N GLY A 17 7.74 5.82 -10.19
CA GLY A 17 7.33 6.87 -9.26
C GLY A 17 6.43 6.34 -8.14
N ASN A 18 5.56 5.36 -8.43
CA ASN A 18 4.71 4.75 -7.42
C ASN A 18 5.48 3.85 -6.44
N LEU A 19 6.57 3.22 -6.88
CA LEU A 19 7.50 2.51 -5.98
C LEU A 19 8.17 3.46 -4.98
N GLU A 20 8.60 4.65 -5.42
CA GLU A 20 9.17 5.66 -4.51
C GLU A 20 8.11 6.18 -3.51
N LYS A 21 6.87 6.39 -3.96
CA LYS A 21 5.76 6.71 -3.05
C LYS A 21 5.52 5.57 -2.05
N ALA A 22 5.53 4.31 -2.49
CA ALA A 22 5.33 3.17 -1.61
C ALA A 22 6.44 3.03 -0.56
N LYS A 23 7.70 3.35 -0.90
CA LYS A 23 8.80 3.46 0.08
C LYS A 23 8.48 4.53 1.12
N ARG A 24 8.07 5.72 0.69
CA ARG A 24 7.70 6.82 1.59
C ARG A 24 6.52 6.47 2.51
N TYR A 25 5.49 5.79 2.00
CA TYR A 25 4.34 5.33 2.80
C TYR A 25 4.74 4.25 3.80
N SER A 26 5.66 3.36 3.42
CA SER A 26 6.22 2.35 4.32
C SER A 26 7.02 3.00 5.45
N GLU A 27 7.85 3.99 5.14
CA GLU A 27 8.59 4.76 6.14
C GLU A 27 7.66 5.48 7.11
N TYR A 28 6.60 6.13 6.60
CA TYR A 28 5.57 6.75 7.43
C TYR A 28 4.94 5.74 8.40
N ALA A 29 4.53 4.57 7.90
CA ALA A 29 3.94 3.52 8.74
C ALA A 29 4.90 3.03 9.84
N LEU A 30 6.17 2.81 9.50
CA LEU A 30 7.22 2.43 10.46
C LEU A 30 7.39 3.49 11.56
N ARG A 31 7.46 4.77 11.19
CA ARG A 31 7.60 5.89 12.14
C ARG A 31 6.34 6.10 12.99
N CYS A 32 5.16 5.69 12.51
CA CYS A 32 3.95 5.62 13.31
C CYS A 32 3.87 4.39 14.24
N GLY A 33 4.91 3.54 14.30
CA GLY A 33 4.93 2.36 15.17
C GLY A 33 4.16 1.16 14.60
N ALA A 34 3.91 1.13 13.29
CA ALA A 34 3.27 0.02 12.58
C ALA A 34 4.29 -0.82 11.79
N ALA A 35 3.96 -2.08 11.53
CA ALA A 35 4.72 -3.01 10.70
C ALA A 35 4.04 -3.07 9.32
N PRO A 36 4.53 -2.35 8.29
CA PRO A 36 3.88 -2.31 7.00
C PRO A 36 4.09 -3.59 6.19
N VAL A 37 3.01 -4.05 5.56
CA VAL A 37 3.02 -4.97 4.43
C VAL A 37 2.87 -4.13 3.17
N THR A 38 3.92 -4.13 2.34
CA THR A 38 4.00 -3.27 1.14
C THR A 38 4.03 -4.12 -0.12
N PRO A 39 2.87 -4.51 -0.67
CA PRO A 39 2.78 -5.38 -1.86
C PRO A 39 3.42 -4.75 -3.11
N HIS A 40 3.53 -3.42 -3.16
CA HIS A 40 4.16 -2.68 -4.27
C HIS A 40 5.56 -3.17 -4.60
N PHE A 41 6.32 -3.65 -3.61
CA PHE A 41 7.68 -4.15 -3.84
C PHE A 41 7.73 -5.45 -4.65
N TYR A 42 6.61 -6.13 -4.88
CA TYR A 42 6.55 -7.23 -5.84
C TYR A 42 6.85 -6.78 -7.27
N ALA A 43 6.61 -5.51 -7.62
CA ALA A 43 7.00 -4.94 -8.92
C ALA A 43 8.52 -4.86 -9.13
N MET A 44 9.33 -5.09 -8.09
CA MET A 44 10.79 -5.25 -8.25
C MET A 44 11.17 -6.67 -8.71
N CYS A 45 10.26 -7.64 -8.53
CA CYS A 45 10.45 -9.04 -8.91
C CYS A 45 9.61 -9.42 -10.14
N LEU A 46 8.56 -8.66 -10.44
CA LEU A 46 7.53 -8.94 -11.43
C LEU A 46 7.37 -7.75 -12.40
N ASN A 47 6.87 -8.02 -13.60
CA ASN A 47 6.55 -7.03 -14.61
C ASN A 47 5.03 -6.79 -14.67
N ASP A 48 4.59 -5.62 -14.18
CA ASP A 48 3.17 -5.22 -14.16
C ASP A 48 2.52 -5.13 -15.55
N SER A 49 3.32 -5.00 -16.62
CA SER A 49 2.82 -5.01 -18.01
C SER A 49 2.45 -6.41 -18.50
N ILE A 50 2.85 -7.47 -17.78
CA ILE A 50 2.51 -8.86 -18.10
C ILE A 50 1.29 -9.25 -17.24
N PRO A 51 0.10 -9.48 -17.83
CA PRO A 51 -1.13 -9.71 -17.05
C PRO A 51 -1.02 -10.83 -16.02
N LYS A 52 -0.32 -11.91 -16.36
CA LYS A 52 -0.12 -13.06 -15.47
C LYS A 52 0.76 -12.74 -14.26
N GLU A 53 1.79 -11.91 -14.43
CA GLU A 53 2.66 -11.50 -13.33
C GLU A 53 1.97 -10.45 -12.46
N ARG A 54 1.21 -9.53 -13.07
CA ARG A 54 0.34 -8.61 -12.35
C ARG A 54 -0.67 -9.34 -11.47
N GLU A 55 -1.36 -10.34 -12.02
CA GLU A 55 -2.30 -11.18 -11.26
C GLU A 55 -1.61 -11.91 -10.10
N MET A 56 -0.40 -12.42 -10.31
CA MET A 56 0.41 -13.04 -9.26
C MET A 56 0.72 -12.06 -8.11
N GLY A 57 1.11 -10.82 -8.44
CA GLY A 57 1.36 -9.78 -7.44
C GLY A 57 0.11 -9.41 -6.64
N ILE A 58 -1.03 -9.26 -7.31
CA ILE A 58 -2.33 -8.99 -6.66
C ILE A 58 -2.71 -10.15 -5.72
N ALA A 59 -2.63 -11.39 -6.18
CA ALA A 59 -2.99 -12.56 -5.37
C ALA A 59 -2.10 -12.70 -4.12
N ALA A 60 -0.80 -12.45 -4.25
CA ALA A 60 0.12 -12.43 -3.13
C ALA A 60 -0.21 -11.31 -2.13
N GLY A 61 -0.50 -10.10 -2.62
CA GLY A 61 -0.91 -8.96 -1.80
C GLY A 61 -2.18 -9.26 -0.99
N LEU A 62 -3.25 -9.71 -1.65
CA LEU A 62 -4.52 -10.04 -0.99
C LEU A 62 -4.37 -11.16 0.06
N SER A 63 -3.48 -12.13 -0.18
CA SER A 63 -3.17 -13.20 0.78
C SER A 63 -2.52 -12.65 2.06
N LEU A 64 -1.68 -11.62 1.96
CA LEU A 64 -1.09 -10.97 3.13
C LEU A 64 -2.02 -9.97 3.80
N LEU A 65 -2.90 -9.31 3.04
CA LEU A 65 -3.92 -8.39 3.57
C LEU A 65 -4.76 -9.08 4.64
N TRP A 66 -5.14 -10.34 4.43
CA TRP A 66 -5.88 -11.16 5.40
C TRP A 66 -5.23 -11.21 6.80
N PHE A 67 -3.90 -11.13 6.89
CA PHE A 67 -3.18 -11.18 8.17
C PHE A 67 -3.00 -9.80 8.82
N CYS A 68 -3.39 -8.71 8.16
CA CYS A 68 -3.18 -7.35 8.65
C CYS A 68 -4.27 -6.90 9.64
N ASP A 69 -3.89 -6.04 10.60
CA ASP A 69 -4.80 -5.49 11.58
C ASP A 69 -5.58 -4.28 11.01
N GLU A 70 -4.96 -3.53 10.08
CA GLU A 70 -5.56 -2.39 9.38
C GLU A 70 -5.09 -2.33 7.92
N VAL A 71 -5.88 -1.68 7.06
CA VAL A 71 -5.48 -1.25 5.71
C VAL A 71 -5.34 0.26 5.71
N TRP A 72 -4.18 0.78 5.32
CA TRP A 72 -3.93 2.22 5.19
C TRP A 72 -3.92 2.59 3.71
N VAL A 73 -4.84 3.48 3.33
CA VAL A 73 -5.05 3.93 1.95
C VAL A 73 -4.35 5.28 1.76
N PHE A 74 -3.50 5.35 0.74
CA PHE A 74 -2.71 6.51 0.39
C PHE A 74 -2.97 6.97 -1.05
N GLY A 75 -2.61 8.22 -1.35
CA GLY A 75 -2.81 8.84 -2.65
C GLY A 75 -4.14 9.58 -2.78
N ASP A 76 -4.29 10.28 -3.89
CA ASP A 76 -5.46 11.14 -4.17
C ASP A 76 -6.48 10.48 -5.11
N GLU A 77 -6.17 9.29 -5.62
CA GLU A 77 -7.02 8.50 -6.49
C GLU A 77 -7.28 7.11 -5.92
N THR A 78 -8.37 6.47 -6.35
CA THR A 78 -8.65 5.07 -6.05
C THR A 78 -8.66 4.29 -7.35
N THR A 79 -7.63 3.47 -7.55
CA THR A 79 -7.51 2.59 -8.71
C THR A 79 -8.37 1.33 -8.54
N GLU A 80 -8.56 0.57 -9.62
CA GLU A 80 -9.29 -0.71 -9.55
C GLU A 80 -8.64 -1.70 -8.57
N GLY A 81 -7.30 -1.80 -8.55
CA GLY A 81 -6.58 -2.65 -7.61
C GLY A 81 -6.82 -2.24 -6.16
N MET A 82 -6.78 -0.94 -5.87
CA MET A 82 -7.09 -0.41 -4.53
C MET A 82 -8.54 -0.71 -4.13
N ALA A 83 -9.48 -0.58 -5.07
CA ALA A 83 -10.89 -0.89 -4.79
C ALA A 83 -11.09 -2.36 -4.41
N GLN A 84 -10.34 -3.29 -5.02
CA GLN A 84 -10.36 -4.71 -4.66
C GLN A 84 -9.80 -4.94 -3.24
N GLU A 85 -8.69 -4.30 -2.89
CA GLU A 85 -8.08 -4.37 -1.55
C GLU A 85 -9.01 -3.80 -0.47
N ILE A 86 -9.60 -2.64 -0.71
CA ILE A 86 -10.55 -1.98 0.21
C ILE A 86 -11.80 -2.84 0.37
N LYS A 87 -12.34 -3.40 -0.72
CA LYS A 87 -13.49 -4.30 -0.67
C LYS A 87 -13.17 -5.56 0.14
N LEU A 88 -11.99 -6.15 -0.04
CA LEU A 88 -11.56 -7.28 0.78
C LEU A 88 -11.47 -6.89 2.26
N ALA A 89 -10.84 -5.76 2.58
CA ALA A 89 -10.76 -5.27 3.95
C ALA A 89 -12.13 -5.15 4.62
N HIS A 90 -13.12 -4.59 3.92
CA HIS A 90 -14.50 -4.51 4.40
C HIS A 90 -15.12 -5.89 4.64
N ASN A 91 -14.97 -6.82 3.71
CA ASN A 91 -15.49 -8.18 3.86
C ASN A 91 -14.88 -8.92 5.05
N LEU A 92 -13.64 -8.58 5.42
CA LEU A 92 -12.91 -9.17 6.53
C LEU A 92 -13.09 -8.41 7.86
N ASN A 93 -13.89 -7.35 7.88
CA ASN A 93 -13.99 -6.41 9.01
C ASN A 93 -12.63 -5.83 9.46
N ILE A 94 -11.69 -5.71 8.52
CA ILE A 94 -10.40 -5.05 8.75
C ILE A 94 -10.61 -3.54 8.65
N LYS A 95 -10.08 -2.81 9.63
CA LYS A 95 -10.23 -1.35 9.67
C LYS A 95 -9.48 -0.70 8.51
N VAL A 96 -10.18 0.09 7.71
CA VAL A 96 -9.59 0.92 6.65
C VAL A 96 -9.36 2.33 7.18
N ARG A 97 -8.14 2.87 6.99
CA ARG A 97 -7.79 4.24 7.35
C ARG A 97 -7.25 4.98 6.12
N ILE A 98 -7.85 6.12 5.79
CA ILE A 98 -7.35 6.98 4.73
C ILE A 98 -6.28 7.89 5.34
N ILE A 99 -5.08 7.88 4.77
CA ILE A 99 -3.96 8.74 5.20
C ILE A 99 -3.84 9.89 4.22
N LYS A 100 -3.90 11.12 4.72
CA LYS A 100 -3.73 12.32 3.91
C LYS A 100 -2.28 12.78 3.90
N GLU A 101 -1.86 13.41 2.81
CA GLU A 101 -0.49 13.89 2.61
C GLU A 101 0.02 14.77 3.78
N HIS A 102 -0.84 15.63 4.34
CA HIS A 102 -0.46 16.48 5.46
C HIS A 102 -0.13 15.69 6.75
N GLU A 103 -0.68 14.48 6.93
CA GLU A 103 -0.35 13.60 8.05
C GLU A 103 1.03 12.97 7.85
N ILE A 104 1.36 12.61 6.61
CA ILE A 104 2.67 12.07 6.23
C ILE A 104 3.74 13.12 6.51
N LYS A 105 3.56 14.33 6.00
CA LYS A 105 4.48 15.46 6.20
C LYS A 105 4.74 15.79 7.67
N LYS A 106 3.72 15.66 8.53
CA LYS A 106 3.89 15.89 9.99
C LYS A 106 4.83 14.87 10.64
N VAL A 107 4.91 13.64 10.13
CA VAL A 107 5.70 12.56 10.75
C VAL A 107 7.08 12.44 10.13
N ILE A 108 7.20 12.60 8.80
CA ILE A 108 8.45 12.34 8.07
C ILE A 108 9.01 13.57 7.35
N GLY A 109 8.34 14.72 7.47
CA GLY A 109 8.71 15.94 6.77
C GLY A 109 8.33 15.95 5.29
N ASP A 110 8.71 17.03 4.61
CA ASP A 110 8.75 17.06 3.15
C ASP A 110 10.01 16.31 2.69
N VAL A 111 9.85 15.41 1.73
CA VAL A 111 10.99 14.97 0.93
C VAL A 111 11.33 16.19 0.07
N LEU A 112 12.37 16.93 0.47
CA LEU A 112 12.96 17.94 -0.40
C LEU A 112 13.36 17.24 -1.70
N ALA A 113 12.95 17.86 -2.80
CA ALA A 113 13.05 17.42 -4.19
C ALA A 113 14.43 16.84 -4.57
#